data_AF-A0A7S3MVC3-F1
#
_entry.id   AF-A0A7S3MVC3-F1
#
_cell.length_a   1.000
_cell.length_b   1.000
_cell.length_c   1.000
_cell.angle_alpha   90.00
_cell.angle_beta   90.00
_cell.angle_gamma   90.00
#
_symmetry.space_group_name_H-M   'P 1'
#
loop_
_entity.id
_entity.type
_entity.pdbx_description
1 polymer ?
#
loop_
_entity_poly.entity_id
_entity_poly.type
_entity_poly.pdbx_seq_one_letter_code
_entity_poly.pdbx_strand_id
1 'polypeptide(L)'
;KFTSLGGKVKLLLSLVSPGSGDGGFRTLKDKLSEFWTERTESSTDSCQSFSSDSSSRLSPDELDKLERESQMELEDIFRRESEPKLVLSVLDTGVGITLEEQNRLFKLFGTIKRTRSINTRGVGLGLSISKMIAEEFGGKVALKSSKGMGSAFIASMRVTPESPQSGSGEEQTNNEAAAQQKEAARASLRLGDGDPLSRVLVVDDEAYNCEVLKMMIGSLKIPSIESRLT
;
A
#
# COMPACT_ATOMS: atom_id res chain seq x y z
N LYS A 1 4.31 8.28 9.41
CA LYS A 1 4.40 9.76 9.57
C LYS A 1 4.57 10.42 8.20
N PHE A 2 3.53 10.37 7.37
CA PHE A 2 3.59 10.83 5.97
C PHE A 2 3.15 12.29 5.78
N THR A 3 2.67 12.98 6.81
CA THR A 3 2.12 14.33 6.65
C THR A 3 2.30 15.18 7.91
N SER A 4 3.53 15.61 8.17
CA SER A 4 3.83 16.59 9.22
C SER A 4 3.58 18.06 8.80
N LEU A 5 3.14 18.29 7.56
CA LEU A 5 2.95 19.62 6.97
C LEU A 5 1.48 19.93 6.61
N GLY A 6 0.54 19.09 7.04
CA GLY A 6 -0.84 19.11 6.56
C GLY A 6 -0.94 18.53 5.16
N GLY A 7 -1.93 17.67 4.93
CA GLY A 7 -2.07 16.97 3.66
C GLY A 7 -3.11 15.87 3.69
N LYS A 8 -3.45 15.37 2.51
CA LYS A 8 -4.36 14.24 2.33
C LYS A 8 -3.53 12.96 2.21
N VAL A 9 -3.94 11.92 2.91
CA VAL A 9 -3.43 10.56 2.72
C VAL A 9 -4.58 9.69 2.22
N LYS A 10 -4.34 8.88 1.21
CA LYS A 10 -5.30 7.93 0.69
C LYS A 10 -4.74 6.52 0.81
N LEU A 11 -5.53 5.62 1.36
CA LEU A 11 -5.23 4.20 1.46
C LEU A 11 -6.14 3.45 0.50
N LEU A 12 -5.54 2.67 -0.40
CA LEU A 12 -6.24 1.77 -1.31
C LEU A 12 -5.73 0.35 -1.07
N LEU A 13 -6.65 -0.57 -0.82
CA LEU A 13 -6.35 -2.00 -0.74
C LEU A 13 -7.15 -2.73 -1.83
N SER A 14 -6.46 -3.43 -2.73
CA SER A 14 -7.07 -4.09 -3.89
C SER A 14 -6.63 -5.55 -3.99
N LEU A 15 -7.58 -6.45 -4.16
CA LEU A 15 -7.35 -7.82 -4.61
C LEU A 15 -7.42 -7.81 -6.15
N VAL A 16 -6.31 -8.17 -6.79
CA VAL A 16 -6.17 -8.14 -8.24
C VAL A 16 -5.84 -9.53 -8.78
N SER A 17 -6.28 -9.83 -10.00
CA SER A 17 -5.96 -11.06 -10.72
C SER A 17 -5.45 -10.74 -12.13
N PRO A 18 -4.56 -11.55 -12.72
CA PRO A 18 -4.18 -11.39 -14.12
C PRO A 18 -5.41 -11.43 -15.03
N GLY A 19 -5.44 -10.56 -16.04
CA GLY A 19 -6.46 -10.49 -17.06
C GLY A 19 -6.34 -11.59 -18.13
N SER A 20 -7.47 -11.94 -18.74
CA SER A 20 -7.56 -12.96 -19.78
C SER A 20 -7.27 -12.38 -21.17
N GLY A 21 -6.02 -11.98 -21.46
CA GLY A 21 -5.58 -11.74 -22.85
C GLY A 21 -4.64 -10.57 -23.15
N ASP A 22 -4.50 -9.55 -22.29
CA ASP A 22 -3.67 -8.36 -22.57
C ASP A 22 -2.42 -8.23 -21.68
N GLY A 23 -2.25 -9.14 -20.70
CA GLY A 23 -1.20 -9.07 -19.69
C GLY A 23 -1.44 -8.02 -18.60
N GLY A 24 -2.58 -7.32 -18.63
CA GLY A 24 -3.04 -6.40 -17.59
C GLY A 24 -3.63 -7.14 -16.39
N PHE A 25 -3.92 -6.39 -15.33
CA PHE A 25 -4.53 -6.92 -14.11
C PHE A 25 -5.96 -6.40 -14.00
N ARG A 26 -6.87 -7.27 -13.57
CA ARG A 26 -8.24 -6.91 -13.23
C ARG A 26 -8.39 -6.84 -11.72
N THR A 27 -8.96 -5.73 -11.24
CA THR A 27 -9.42 -5.62 -9.86
C THR A 27 -10.60 -6.57 -9.63
N LEU A 28 -10.44 -7.48 -8.68
CA LEU A 28 -11.51 -8.38 -8.23
C LEU A 28 -12.33 -7.74 -7.11
N LYS A 29 -11.65 -7.06 -6.16
CA LYS A 29 -12.24 -6.33 -5.04
C LYS A 29 -11.32 -5.19 -4.64
N ASP A 30 -11.86 -4.08 -4.17
CA ASP A 30 -11.05 -2.99 -3.61
C ASP A 30 -11.75 -2.27 -2.45
N LYS A 31 -10.93 -1.57 -1.69
CA LYS A 31 -11.33 -0.76 -0.54
C LYS A 31 -10.50 0.49 -0.47
N LEU A 32 -11.20 1.61 -0.31
CA LEU A 32 -10.61 2.93 -0.36
C LEU A 32 -10.98 3.75 0.86
N SER A 33 -10.00 4.47 1.38
CA SER A 33 -10.19 5.45 2.44
C SER A 33 -9.30 6.66 2.24
N GLU A 34 -9.78 7.82 2.69
CA GLU A 34 -9.11 9.10 2.60
C GLU A 34 -9.05 9.76 3.98
N PHE A 35 -7.88 10.27 4.35
CA PHE A 35 -7.62 10.93 5.62
C PHE A 35 -7.11 12.33 5.39
N TRP A 36 -7.66 13.26 6.15
CA TRP A 36 -7.08 14.58 6.30
C TRP A 36 -6.18 14.59 7.52
N THR A 37 -4.99 15.14 7.34
CA THR A 37 -4.09 15.41 8.47
C THR A 37 -4.05 16.92 8.68
N GLU A 38 -4.61 17.38 9.80
CA GLU A 38 -4.54 18.76 10.24
C GLU A 38 -3.35 18.96 11.19
N ARG A 39 -2.83 20.18 11.25
CA ARG A 39 -1.79 20.57 12.19
C ARG A 39 -2.45 21.06 13.47
N THR A 40 -2.15 20.45 14.61
CA THR A 40 -2.28 21.12 15.91
C THR A 40 -0.96 21.83 16.20
N GLU A 41 -0.92 23.15 16.01
CA GLU A 41 0.22 23.96 16.44
C GLU A 41 0.20 24.08 17.98
N SER A 42 0.93 23.20 18.67
CA SER A 42 1.27 23.42 20.08
C SER A 42 2.69 22.96 20.39
N SER A 43 3.67 23.53 19.70
CA SER A 43 5.05 23.56 20.19
C SER A 43 5.77 24.74 19.54
N THR A 44 6.05 25.76 20.35
CA THR A 44 6.98 26.84 20.01
C THR A 44 8.37 26.25 19.82
N ASP A 45 8.72 25.89 18.60
CA ASP A 45 10.11 25.73 18.20
C ASP A 45 10.31 26.38 16.84
N SER A 46 11.33 27.22 16.77
CA SER A 46 11.62 28.17 15.69
C SER A 46 11.86 27.46 14.35
N CYS A 47 10.77 27.13 13.66
CA CYS A 47 10.81 26.82 12.23
C CYS A 47 10.96 28.12 11.45
N GLN A 48 12.08 28.25 10.74
CA GLN A 48 12.24 29.23 9.68
C GLN A 48 11.03 29.14 8.74
N SER A 49 10.47 30.31 8.44
CA SER A 49 9.30 30.54 7.59
C SER A 49 9.30 29.67 6.34
N PHE A 50 8.57 28.54 6.38
CA PHE A 50 7.99 27.99 5.17
C PHE A 50 6.84 28.92 4.83
N SER A 51 6.95 29.62 3.69
CA SER A 51 5.84 30.40 3.17
C SER A 51 4.61 29.51 3.12
N SER A 52 3.53 29.98 3.74
CA SER A 52 2.20 29.42 3.67
C SER A 52 1.68 29.57 2.24
N ASP A 53 2.27 28.82 1.32
CA ASP A 53 1.88 28.81 -0.06
C ASP A 53 0.80 27.75 -0.21
N SER A 54 -0.46 28.20 -0.17
CA SER A 54 -1.65 27.39 -0.46
C SER A 54 -1.63 26.77 -1.87
N SER A 55 -0.64 27.13 -2.68
CA SER A 55 -0.33 26.60 -4.01
C SER A 55 0.36 25.22 -4.02
N SER A 56 0.83 24.70 -2.88
CA SER A 56 1.49 23.37 -2.81
C SER A 56 0.54 22.22 -2.52
N ARG A 57 -0.78 22.44 -2.55
CA ARG A 57 -1.79 21.40 -2.36
C ARG A 57 -2.18 20.88 -3.73
N LEU A 58 -2.03 19.58 -3.93
CA LEU A 58 -2.59 18.91 -5.10
C LEU A 58 -4.10 19.17 -5.14
N SER A 59 -4.56 19.68 -6.27
CA SER A 59 -5.97 19.74 -6.60
C SER A 59 -6.57 18.33 -6.66
N PRO A 60 -7.90 18.19 -6.51
CA PRO A 60 -8.58 16.90 -6.71
C PRO A 60 -8.20 16.23 -8.04
N ASP A 61 -8.03 17.00 -9.11
CA ASP A 61 -7.64 16.48 -10.43
C ASP A 61 -6.21 15.90 -10.44
N GLU A 62 -5.29 16.53 -9.70
CA GLU A 62 -3.91 16.02 -9.57
C GLU A 62 -3.83 14.77 -8.71
N LEU A 63 -4.71 14.64 -7.71
CA LEU A 63 -4.87 13.42 -6.91
C LEU A 63 -5.42 12.27 -7.76
N ASP A 64 -6.49 12.51 -8.51
CA ASP A 64 -7.06 11.53 -9.44
C ASP A 64 -6.05 11.12 -10.51
N LYS A 65 -5.26 12.08 -11.00
CA LYS A 65 -4.14 11.81 -11.92
C LYS A 65 -3.08 10.92 -11.26
N LEU A 66 -2.67 11.21 -10.04
CA LEU A 66 -1.68 10.41 -9.31
C LEU A 66 -2.21 9.00 -9.02
N GLU A 67 -3.51 8.85 -8.74
CA GLU A 67 -4.18 7.57 -8.58
C GLU A 67 -4.19 6.75 -9.87
N ARG A 68 -4.58 7.36 -11.00
CA ARG A 68 -4.54 6.71 -12.31
C ARG A 68 -3.13 6.33 -12.72
N GLU A 69 -2.16 7.22 -12.48
CA GLU A 69 -0.75 6.96 -12.74
C GLU A 69 -0.21 5.83 -11.84
N SER A 70 -0.65 5.76 -10.59
CA SER A 70 -0.34 4.66 -9.69
C SER A 70 -0.96 3.36 -10.20
N GLN A 71 -2.21 3.37 -10.65
CA GLN A 71 -2.89 2.21 -11.24
C GLN A 71 -2.18 1.69 -12.50
N MET A 72 -1.79 2.56 -13.44
CA MET A 72 -1.03 2.16 -14.62
C MET A 72 0.33 1.54 -14.24
N GLU A 73 0.98 2.04 -13.20
CA GLU A 73 2.26 1.50 -12.76
C GLU A 73 2.10 0.18 -11.99
N LEU A 74 0.99 -0.01 -11.26
CA LEU A 74 0.58 -1.31 -10.74
C LEU A 74 0.44 -2.32 -11.88
N GLU A 75 -0.26 -1.94 -12.96
CA GLU A 75 -0.38 -2.77 -14.15
C GLU A 75 1.00 -3.14 -14.72
N ASP A 76 1.96 -2.20 -14.76
CA ASP A 76 3.32 -2.49 -15.21
C ASP A 76 4.12 -3.39 -14.27
N ILE A 77 4.06 -3.16 -12.95
CA ILE A 77 4.74 -3.98 -11.92
C ILE A 77 4.25 -5.43 -11.99
N PHE A 78 2.96 -5.61 -12.31
CA PHE A 78 2.33 -6.92 -12.37
C PHE A 78 2.23 -7.49 -13.77
N ARG A 79 2.50 -6.76 -14.85
CA ARG A 79 2.25 -7.13 -16.27
C ARG A 79 2.66 -8.56 -16.70
N ARG A 80 3.55 -9.21 -15.95
CA ARG A 80 4.08 -10.56 -16.22
C ARG A 80 3.72 -11.61 -15.16
N GLU A 81 2.96 -11.25 -14.14
CA GLU A 81 2.57 -12.15 -13.06
C GLU A 81 1.36 -12.99 -13.49
N SER A 82 1.38 -14.28 -13.18
CA SER A 82 0.30 -15.22 -13.55
C SER A 82 -0.66 -15.54 -12.40
N GLU A 83 -0.48 -14.88 -11.27
CA GLU A 83 -1.13 -15.18 -10.00
C GLU A 83 -1.80 -13.95 -9.39
N PRO A 84 -2.89 -14.14 -8.65
CA PRO A 84 -3.56 -13.06 -7.95
C PRO A 84 -2.68 -12.47 -6.84
N LYS A 85 -2.85 -11.17 -6.59
CA LYS A 85 -2.12 -10.42 -5.58
C LYS A 85 -3.07 -9.57 -4.74
N LEU A 86 -2.69 -9.32 -3.49
CA LEU A 86 -3.24 -8.26 -2.67
C LEU A 86 -2.28 -7.06 -2.77
N VAL A 87 -2.82 -5.88 -3.04
CA VAL A 87 -2.07 -4.65 -3.30
C VAL A 87 -2.50 -3.56 -2.34
N LEU A 88 -1.55 -3.03 -1.56
CA LEU A 88 -1.73 -1.87 -0.69
C LEU A 88 -1.05 -0.66 -1.31
N SER A 89 -1.80 0.41 -1.53
CA SER A 89 -1.28 1.70 -1.98
C SER A 89 -1.51 2.77 -0.93
N VAL A 90 -0.47 3.54 -0.62
CA VAL A 90 -0.49 4.70 0.26
C VAL A 90 -0.11 5.91 -0.55
N LEU A 91 -1.07 6.79 -0.82
CA LEU A 91 -0.85 8.04 -1.53
C LEU A 91 -0.84 9.18 -0.52
N ASP A 92 0.13 10.07 -0.61
CA ASP A 92 0.22 11.27 0.20
C ASP A 92 0.39 12.50 -0.69
N THR A 93 -0.21 13.63 -0.28
CA THR A 93 -0.01 14.93 -0.93
C THR A 93 1.14 15.72 -0.31
N GLY A 94 2.13 15.03 0.26
CA GLY A 94 3.25 15.66 0.94
C GLY A 94 4.21 16.34 -0.03
N VAL A 95 5.38 16.70 0.50
CA VAL A 95 6.43 17.41 -0.25
C VAL A 95 7.04 16.62 -1.42
N GLY A 96 6.71 15.33 -1.53
CA GLY A 96 7.30 14.41 -2.48
C GLY A 96 8.81 14.21 -2.32
N ILE A 97 9.37 13.35 -3.17
CA ILE A 97 10.72 12.79 -3.04
C ILE A 97 11.43 12.91 -4.38
N THR A 98 12.63 13.48 -4.38
CA THR A 98 13.46 13.60 -5.60
C THR A 98 14.03 12.24 -6.01
N LEU A 99 14.33 12.06 -7.30
CA LEU A 99 14.89 10.80 -7.82
C LEU A 99 16.16 10.35 -7.09
N GLU A 100 17.02 11.30 -6.71
CA GLU A 100 18.24 11.04 -5.93
C GLU A 100 17.94 10.51 -4.51
N GLU A 101 16.90 11.04 -3.88
CA GLU A 101 16.43 10.61 -2.55
C GLU A 101 15.74 9.24 -2.61
N GLN A 102 15.01 8.94 -3.68
CA GLN A 102 14.32 7.66 -3.89
C GLN A 102 15.29 6.46 -3.85
N ASN A 103 16.46 6.60 -4.48
CA ASN A 103 17.51 5.56 -4.51
C ASN A 103 18.04 5.15 -3.12
N ARG A 104 17.75 5.95 -2.08
CA ARG A 104 18.22 5.74 -0.71
C ARG A 104 17.13 5.21 0.22
N LEU A 105 15.86 5.32 -0.16
CA LEU A 105 14.72 5.03 0.73
C LEU A 105 14.59 3.57 1.14
N PHE A 106 14.92 2.64 0.25
CA PHE A 106 14.83 1.21 0.50
C PHE A 106 16.14 0.59 1.02
N LYS A 107 17.13 1.42 1.37
CA LYS A 107 18.37 0.96 2.01
C LYS A 107 18.21 1.01 3.53
N LEU A 108 18.84 0.08 4.23
CA LEU A 108 18.92 0.12 5.70
C LEU A 108 19.49 1.46 6.16
N PHE A 109 18.84 2.08 7.15
CA PHE A 109 19.17 3.42 7.66
C PHE A 109 19.02 4.56 6.63
N GLY A 110 18.29 4.30 5.55
CA GLY A 110 17.95 5.28 4.54
C GLY A 110 17.11 6.41 5.13
N THR A 111 17.68 7.61 5.21
CA THR A 111 16.97 8.82 5.63
C THR A 111 17.18 9.93 4.60
N ILE A 112 16.13 10.69 4.32
CA ILE A 112 16.20 11.86 3.44
C ILE A 112 16.62 13.06 4.30
N LYS A 113 17.56 13.87 3.78
CA LYS A 113 18.15 15.01 4.51
C LYS A 113 17.09 16.01 5.00
N ARG A 114 16.04 16.26 4.19
CA ARG A 114 14.95 17.19 4.50
C ARG A 114 13.99 16.72 5.59
N THR A 115 13.93 15.42 5.88
CA THR A 115 13.06 14.88 6.95
C THR A 115 13.73 14.87 8.32
N ARG A 116 15.03 15.19 8.41
CA ARG A 116 15.75 15.20 9.71
C ARG A 116 15.23 16.25 10.67
N SER A 117 14.74 17.40 10.20
CA SER A 117 14.11 18.43 11.04
C SER A 117 12.65 18.11 11.40
N ILE A 118 12.00 17.22 10.62
CA ILE A 118 10.57 16.94 10.68
C ILE A 118 10.26 15.64 11.42
N ASN A 119 11.15 14.64 11.30
CA ASN A 119 11.00 13.33 11.88
C ASN A 119 12.37 12.87 12.42
N THR A 120 12.82 13.52 13.49
CA THR A 120 14.09 13.30 14.20
C THR A 120 14.22 11.92 14.86
N ARG A 121 13.11 11.18 15.02
CA ARG A 121 13.04 9.92 15.75
C ARG A 121 13.13 8.65 14.89
N GLY A 122 13.08 8.75 13.56
CA GLY A 122 13.08 7.57 12.69
C GLY A 122 14.49 7.14 12.27
N VAL A 123 14.91 5.93 12.64
CA VAL A 123 16.22 5.36 12.25
C VAL A 123 16.30 4.91 10.78
N GLY A 124 15.22 5.03 10.00
CA GLY A 124 15.21 4.74 8.57
C GLY A 124 15.12 3.25 8.21
N LEU A 125 14.50 2.43 9.07
CA LEU A 125 14.34 0.98 8.85
C LEU A 125 12.98 0.58 8.24
N GLY A 126 11.95 1.40 8.41
CA GLY A 126 10.57 1.03 8.07
C GLY A 126 10.40 0.55 6.62
N LEU A 127 10.82 1.34 5.62
CA LEU A 127 10.63 0.98 4.21
C LEU A 127 11.49 -0.22 3.78
N SER A 128 12.70 -0.37 4.31
CA SER A 128 13.51 -1.57 4.06
C SER A 128 12.85 -2.83 4.62
N ILE A 129 12.26 -2.74 5.82
CA ILE A 129 11.53 -3.87 6.43
C ILE A 129 10.26 -4.18 5.64
N SER A 130 9.46 -3.15 5.28
CA SER A 130 8.27 -3.33 4.45
C SER A 130 8.60 -4.00 3.12
N LYS A 131 9.72 -3.64 2.50
CA LYS A 131 10.20 -4.30 1.28
C LYS A 131 10.54 -5.77 1.51
N MET A 132 11.32 -6.09 2.53
CA MET A 132 11.67 -7.47 2.86
C MET A 132 10.41 -8.33 3.13
N ILE A 133 9.46 -7.81 3.91
CA ILE A 133 8.20 -8.51 4.18
C ILE A 133 7.44 -8.76 2.88
N ALA A 134 7.22 -7.74 2.05
CA ALA A 134 6.50 -7.90 0.80
C ALA A 134 7.15 -8.93 -0.13
N GLU A 135 8.48 -8.90 -0.25
CA GLU A 135 9.24 -9.86 -1.06
C GLU A 135 9.15 -11.29 -0.51
N GLU A 136 9.21 -11.47 0.81
CA GLU A 136 9.02 -12.77 1.48
C GLU A 136 7.63 -13.36 1.18
N PHE A 137 6.60 -12.52 1.11
CA PHE A 137 5.24 -12.92 0.70
C PHE A 137 5.06 -13.00 -0.84
N GLY A 138 6.15 -13.12 -1.60
CA GLY A 138 6.11 -13.29 -3.06
C GLY A 138 5.55 -12.07 -3.80
N GLY A 139 5.68 -10.89 -3.21
CA GLY A 139 5.25 -9.62 -3.75
C GLY A 139 6.41 -8.65 -4.00
N LYS A 140 6.07 -7.37 -4.13
CA LYS A 140 6.99 -6.29 -4.51
C LYS A 140 6.60 -4.98 -3.84
N VAL A 141 7.56 -4.08 -3.70
CA VAL A 141 7.33 -2.68 -3.29
C VAL A 141 7.78 -1.74 -4.40
N ALA A 142 6.98 -0.72 -4.68
CA ALA A 142 7.27 0.35 -5.61
C ALA A 142 6.98 1.73 -5.01
N LEU A 143 7.58 2.75 -5.62
CA LEU A 143 7.44 4.14 -5.21
C LEU A 143 7.32 5.00 -6.47
N LYS A 144 6.29 5.83 -6.53
CA LYS A 144 6.19 6.96 -7.45
C LYS A 144 6.17 8.24 -6.64
N SER A 145 7.07 9.16 -6.94
CA SER A 145 7.07 10.44 -6.27
C SER A 145 7.77 11.48 -7.13
N SER A 146 7.35 12.72 -6.98
CA SER A 146 8.01 13.88 -7.55
C SER A 146 7.97 15.01 -6.55
N LYS A 147 9.04 15.81 -6.49
CA LYS A 147 9.12 16.93 -5.56
C LYS A 147 7.94 17.88 -5.78
N GLY A 148 7.21 18.18 -4.71
CA GLY A 148 6.01 19.04 -4.71
C GLY A 148 4.72 18.34 -5.13
N MET A 149 4.79 17.09 -5.59
CA MET A 149 3.66 16.34 -6.15
C MET A 149 3.21 15.18 -5.26
N GLY A 150 3.67 15.10 -4.01
CA GLY A 150 3.36 13.96 -3.15
C GLY A 150 4.07 12.66 -3.54
N SER A 151 3.58 11.56 -2.99
CA SER A 151 4.14 10.22 -3.21
C SER A 151 3.05 9.16 -3.23
N ALA A 152 3.29 8.09 -3.96
CA ALA A 152 2.52 6.86 -3.93
C ALA A 152 3.47 5.69 -3.61
N PHE A 153 3.26 5.06 -2.45
CA PHE A 153 3.94 3.84 -2.04
C PHE A 153 3.03 2.66 -2.30
N ILE A 154 3.55 1.67 -2.99
CA ILE A 154 2.80 0.50 -3.42
C ILE A 154 3.50 -0.73 -2.85
N ALA A 155 2.75 -1.60 -2.18
CA ALA A 155 3.21 -2.90 -1.77
C ALA A 155 2.24 -3.97 -2.27
N SER A 156 2.77 -5.14 -2.62
CA SER A 156 1.98 -6.30 -3.02
C SER A 156 2.42 -7.55 -2.32
N MET A 157 1.55 -8.55 -2.32
CA MET A 157 1.78 -9.86 -1.75
C MET A 157 0.95 -10.90 -2.51
N ARG A 158 1.53 -12.09 -2.70
CA ARG A 158 0.85 -13.21 -3.36
C ARG A 158 -0.33 -13.67 -2.51
N VAL A 159 -1.46 -13.92 -3.17
CA VAL A 159 -2.61 -14.58 -2.54
C VAL A 159 -2.75 -15.95 -3.17
N THR A 160 -2.92 -16.98 -2.36
CA THR A 160 -3.26 -18.31 -2.85
C THR A 160 -4.76 -18.49 -2.75
N PRO A 161 -5.46 -18.92 -3.81
CA PRO A 161 -6.84 -19.37 -3.71
C PRO A 161 -6.89 -20.49 -2.65
N GLU A 162 -7.91 -20.45 -1.80
CA GLU A 162 -8.18 -21.59 -0.94
C GLU A 162 -8.57 -22.75 -1.86
N SER A 163 -7.76 -23.82 -1.88
CA SER A 163 -8.13 -25.02 -2.62
C SER A 163 -9.36 -25.60 -1.94
N PRO A 164 -10.51 -25.76 -2.64
CA PRO A 164 -11.60 -26.55 -2.07
C PRO A 164 -11.00 -27.90 -1.71
N GLN A 165 -11.12 -28.30 -0.44
CA GLN A 165 -10.64 -29.61 -0.01
C GLN A 165 -11.33 -30.68 -0.87
N SER A 166 -10.59 -31.13 -1.88
CA SER A 166 -11.07 -32.09 -2.86
C SER A 166 -10.49 -33.41 -2.40
N GLY A 167 -11.38 -34.34 -2.01
CA GLY A 167 -11.01 -35.71 -1.74
C GLY A 167 -10.18 -36.27 -2.90
N SER A 168 -9.20 -37.11 -2.54
CA SER A 168 -8.34 -37.89 -3.42
C SER A 168 -9.12 -38.45 -4.62
N GLY A 169 -8.83 -37.94 -5.82
CA GLY A 169 -9.35 -38.44 -7.08
C GLY A 169 -8.44 -37.98 -8.20
N GLU A 170 -7.92 -38.94 -8.94
CA GLU A 170 -6.71 -38.90 -9.76
C GLU A 170 -6.70 -37.86 -10.88
N GLU A 171 -5.47 -37.42 -11.20
CA GLU A 171 -5.10 -36.54 -12.30
C GLU A 171 -5.55 -37.12 -13.66
N GLN A 172 -6.38 -36.37 -14.38
CA GLN A 172 -6.48 -36.51 -15.82
C GLN A 172 -6.25 -35.15 -16.50
N THR A 173 -5.15 -35.14 -17.25
CA THR A 173 -4.56 -34.08 -18.03
C THR A 173 -5.48 -33.67 -19.18
N ASN A 174 -6.15 -32.53 -19.07
CA ASN A 174 -6.62 -31.75 -20.21
C ASN A 174 -6.34 -30.27 -19.94
N ASN A 175 -5.43 -29.67 -20.72
CA ASN A 175 -4.96 -28.29 -20.53
C ASN A 175 -6.10 -27.24 -20.56
N GLU A 176 -7.16 -27.48 -21.33
CA GLU A 176 -8.32 -26.60 -21.39
C GLU A 176 -9.20 -26.68 -20.13
N ALA A 177 -9.39 -27.89 -19.59
CA ALA A 177 -10.11 -28.11 -18.33
C ALA A 177 -9.32 -27.53 -17.14
N ALA A 178 -7.99 -27.66 -17.14
CA ALA A 178 -7.12 -27.07 -16.13
C ALA A 178 -7.14 -25.53 -16.19
N ALA A 179 -7.16 -24.93 -17.38
CA ALA A 179 -7.28 -23.48 -17.55
C ALA A 179 -8.64 -22.96 -17.04
N GLN A 180 -9.73 -23.68 -17.34
CA GLN A 180 -11.07 -23.34 -16.85
C GLN A 180 -11.20 -23.50 -15.34
N GLN A 181 -10.61 -24.55 -14.75
CA GLN A 181 -10.55 -24.73 -13.30
C GLN A 181 -9.72 -23.64 -12.62
N LYS A 182 -8.60 -23.24 -13.22
CA LYS A 182 -7.75 -22.15 -12.68
C LYS A 182 -8.46 -20.80 -12.76
N GLU A 183 -9.21 -20.55 -13.82
CA GLU A 183 -10.02 -19.33 -13.96
C GLU A 183 -11.21 -19.32 -13.01
N ALA A 184 -11.89 -20.46 -12.83
CA ALA A 184 -12.93 -20.62 -11.82
C ALA A 184 -12.38 -20.42 -10.40
N ALA A 185 -11.18 -20.96 -10.10
CA ALA A 185 -10.49 -20.77 -8.82
C ALA A 185 -10.10 -19.30 -8.57
N ARG A 186 -9.73 -18.55 -9.62
CA ARG A 186 -9.50 -17.10 -9.53
C ARG A 186 -10.80 -16.33 -9.32
N ALA A 187 -11.86 -16.68 -10.05
CA ALA A 187 -13.17 -16.06 -9.87
C ALA A 187 -13.76 -16.34 -8.48
N SER A 188 -13.37 -17.45 -7.86
CA SER A 188 -13.75 -17.82 -6.49
C SER A 188 -12.78 -17.32 -5.42
N LEU A 189 -11.76 -16.50 -5.75
CA LEU A 189 -10.86 -15.91 -4.74
C LEU A 189 -11.68 -15.15 -3.70
N ARG A 190 -11.66 -15.68 -2.48
CA ARG A 190 -12.18 -15.05 -1.28
C ARG A 190 -11.06 -15.05 -0.26
N LEU A 191 -10.97 -13.96 0.51
CA LEU A 191 -10.20 -13.98 1.74
C LEU A 191 -11.11 -14.58 2.82
N GLY A 192 -10.57 -15.32 3.81
CA GLY A 192 -11.33 -16.21 4.71
C GLY A 192 -12.52 -15.58 5.48
N ASP A 193 -13.25 -16.42 6.22
CA ASP A 193 -14.70 -16.29 6.30
C ASP A 193 -15.29 -14.99 6.90
N GLY A 194 -16.16 -14.36 6.08
CA GLY A 194 -16.95 -13.14 6.31
C GLY A 194 -16.55 -11.93 5.43
N ASP A 195 -15.32 -11.95 4.91
CA ASP A 195 -14.66 -11.09 3.90
C ASP A 195 -15.27 -9.70 3.55
N PRO A 196 -14.77 -8.64 4.21
CA PRO A 196 -14.52 -7.35 3.53
C PRO A 196 -13.03 -6.97 3.47
N LEU A 197 -12.16 -7.90 3.04
CA LEU A 197 -10.69 -7.98 3.14
C LEU A 197 -10.15 -8.48 4.51
N SER A 198 -10.89 -9.45 5.07
CA SER A 198 -10.73 -10.49 6.12
C SER A 198 -9.82 -10.42 7.37
N ARG A 199 -9.10 -9.34 7.65
CA ARG A 199 -8.54 -8.92 8.97
C ARG A 199 -7.09 -8.49 8.85
N VAL A 200 -6.76 -7.40 9.54
CA VAL A 200 -5.38 -6.94 9.68
C VAL A 200 -4.95 -7.03 11.13
N LEU A 201 -3.81 -7.66 11.38
CA LEU A 201 -3.14 -7.60 12.68
C LEU A 201 -2.25 -6.35 12.72
N VAL A 202 -2.50 -5.48 13.68
CA VAL A 202 -1.68 -4.31 13.97
C VAL A 202 -0.71 -4.68 15.08
N VAL A 203 0.58 -4.57 14.78
CA VAL A 203 1.68 -4.85 15.72
C VAL A 203 2.59 -3.63 15.75
N ASP A 204 2.65 -2.97 16.90
CA ASP A 204 3.56 -1.87 17.19
C ASP A 204 3.89 -1.93 18.70
N ASP A 205 5.10 -1.53 19.08
CA ASP A 205 5.55 -1.50 20.48
C ASP A 205 4.97 -0.30 21.23
N GLU A 206 4.58 0.76 20.51
CA GLU A 206 3.97 1.95 21.07
C GLU A 206 2.45 1.95 20.88
N ALA A 207 1.70 1.96 22.00
CA ALA A 207 0.24 1.87 22.00
C ALA A 207 -0.45 2.98 21.18
N TYR A 208 0.15 4.17 21.12
CA TYR A 208 -0.37 5.27 20.30
C TYR A 208 -0.33 4.95 18.80
N ASN A 209 0.73 4.31 18.32
CA ASN A 209 0.83 3.91 16.91
C ASN A 209 -0.21 2.84 16.57
N CYS A 210 -0.42 1.87 17.47
CA CYS A 210 -1.49 0.88 17.33
C CYS A 210 -2.87 1.53 17.16
N GLU A 211 -3.22 2.51 18.01
CA GLU A 211 -4.49 3.22 17.92
C GLU A 211 -4.65 4.00 16.60
N VAL A 212 -3.62 4.73 16.18
CA VAL A 212 -3.64 5.45 14.90
C VAL A 212 -3.79 4.48 13.72
N LEU A 213 -3.08 3.37 13.72
CA LEU A 213 -3.16 2.35 12.66
C LEU A 213 -4.53 1.67 12.64
N LYS A 214 -5.13 1.39 13.80
CA LYS A 214 -6.51 0.87 13.90
C LYS A 214 -7.52 1.85 13.35
N MET A 215 -7.40 3.14 13.64
CA MET A 215 -8.27 4.17 13.04
C MET A 215 -8.10 4.21 11.52
N MET A 216 -6.86 4.14 11.03
CA MET A 216 -6.57 4.09 9.59
C MET A 216 -7.20 2.86 8.93
N ILE A 217 -6.93 1.67 9.43
CA ILE A 217 -7.46 0.42 8.86
C ILE A 217 -8.99 0.34 9.01
N GLY A 218 -9.55 0.81 10.13
CA GLY A 218 -10.98 0.81 10.39
C GLY A 218 -11.78 1.64 9.39
N SER A 219 -11.19 2.70 8.84
CA SER A 219 -11.83 3.50 7.79
C SER A 219 -11.94 2.77 6.44
N LEU A 220 -11.07 1.79 6.17
CA LEU A 220 -11.24 0.83 5.08
C LEU A 220 -12.38 -0.16 5.39
N LYS A 221 -13.04 -0.08 6.55
CA LYS A 221 -14.06 -1.03 7.00
C LYS A 221 -13.51 -2.47 6.99
N ILE A 222 -12.22 -2.63 7.28
CA ILE A 222 -11.54 -3.91 7.43
C ILE A 222 -11.43 -4.18 8.94
N PRO A 223 -11.84 -5.34 9.44
CA PRO A 223 -11.70 -5.63 10.86
C PRO A 223 -10.21 -5.69 11.25
N SER A 224 -9.80 -5.05 12.34
CA SER A 224 -8.40 -5.07 12.82
C SER A 224 -8.29 -5.69 14.21
N ILE A 225 -7.20 -6.41 14.45
CA ILE A 225 -6.83 -6.96 15.76
C ILE A 225 -5.54 -6.29 16.22
N GLU A 226 -5.42 -5.93 17.49
CA GLU A 226 -4.18 -5.41 18.08
C GLU A 226 -3.40 -6.54 18.74
N SER A 227 -2.09 -6.53 18.57
CA SER A 227 -1.17 -7.31 19.41
C SER A 227 -0.02 -6.41 19.83
N ARG A 228 0.33 -6.49 21.12
CA ARG A 228 1.49 -5.79 21.68
C ARG A 228 2.63 -6.77 21.81
N LEU A 229 3.82 -6.36 21.39
CA LEU A 229 5.04 -7.07 21.69
C LEU A 229 5.34 -6.82 23.18
N THR A 230 5.06 -7.83 24.02
CA THR A 230 5.44 -7.85 25.44
C THR A 230 6.90 -8.20 25.63
#